data_AF-A0A1I9G8T2-F1
#
_entry.id   AF-A0A1I9G8T2-F1
#
_cell.length_a   1.000
_cell.length_b   1.000
_cell.length_c   1.000
_cell.angle_alpha   90.00
_cell.angle_beta   90.00
_cell.angle_gamma   90.00
#
_symmetry.space_group_name_H-M   'P 1'
#
loop_
_entity.id
_entity.type
_entity.pdbx_description
1 polymer ?
#
loop_
_entity_poly.entity_id
_entity_poly.type
_entity_poly.pdbx_seq_one_letter_code
_entity_poly.pdbx_strand_id
1 'polypeptide(L)'
;MIILLLLLLWLGRITVGIGFHDIPGIYCGKRSPTCCPNRDDQCTMAILGNHLCYCDMFCDRGEYGNDCCPDFKAVCRYSQRTLAPGQYSDCIHDGITYSEGDTITRNCNQ
;
A
#
# COMPACT_ATOMS: atom_id res chain seq x y z
N MET A 1 -42.30 -7.39 15.74
CA MET A 1 -41.81 -6.27 14.90
C MET A 1 -40.58 -5.58 15.50
N ILE A 2 -40.59 -5.18 16.78
CA ILE A 2 -39.43 -4.53 17.44
C ILE A 2 -38.16 -5.39 17.44
N ILE A 3 -38.28 -6.70 17.72
CA ILE A 3 -37.13 -7.63 17.73
C ILE A 3 -36.49 -7.77 16.33
N LEU A 4 -37.30 -7.73 15.26
CA LEU A 4 -36.82 -7.79 13.88
C LEU A 4 -36.06 -6.50 13.50
N LEU A 5 -36.57 -5.34 13.94
CA LEU A 5 -35.92 -4.04 13.77
C LEU A 5 -34.58 -3.97 14.52
N LEU A 6 -34.52 -4.49 15.75
CA LEU A 6 -33.29 -4.55 16.54
C LEU A 6 -32.25 -5.50 15.92
N LEU A 7 -32.67 -6.66 15.39
CA LEU A 7 -31.80 -7.59 14.65
C LEU A 7 -31.25 -6.97 13.36
N LEU A 8 -32.08 -6.26 12.59
CA LEU A 8 -31.66 -5.56 11.37
C LEU A 8 -30.68 -4.40 11.66
N LEU A 9 -30.91 -3.65 12.74
CA LEU A 9 -29.99 -2.60 13.20
C LEU A 9 -28.66 -3.14 13.71
N TRP A 10 -28.65 -4.36 14.26
CA TRP A 10 -27.43 -5.05 14.71
C TRP A 10 -26.64 -5.65 13.55
N LEU A 11 -27.32 -6.24 12.56
CA LEU A 11 -26.72 -6.77 11.33
C LEU A 11 -26.19 -5.66 10.40
N GLY A 12 -26.84 -4.50 10.37
CA GLY A 12 -26.42 -3.34 9.54
C GLY A 12 -25.12 -2.66 9.99
N ARG A 13 -24.56 -3.04 11.15
CA ARG A 13 -23.31 -2.48 11.68
C ARG A 13 -22.04 -3.16 11.13
N ILE A 14 -22.15 -4.25 10.37
CA ILE A 14 -21.00 -5.16 10.10
C ILE A 14 -20.29 -4.89 8.76
N THR A 15 -20.73 -3.96 7.91
CA THR A 15 -20.03 -3.72 6.62
C THR A 15 -19.52 -2.29 6.49
N VAL A 16 -18.28 -2.07 6.97
CA VAL A 16 -17.47 -0.90 6.61
C VAL A 16 -16.22 -1.41 5.91
N GLY A 17 -16.34 -1.75 4.62
CA GLY A 17 -15.19 -2.02 3.77
C GLY A 17 -14.68 -0.71 3.21
N ILE A 18 -13.81 -0.02 3.96
CA ILE A 18 -13.16 1.20 3.46
C ILE A 18 -11.75 0.86 3.00
N GLY A 19 -11.62 0.69 1.69
CA GLY A 19 -10.35 0.56 0.98
C GLY A 19 -9.79 -0.84 0.84
N PHE A 20 -8.49 -0.90 0.58
CA PHE A 20 -7.77 -2.12 0.18
C PHE A 20 -6.82 -2.65 1.28
N HIS A 21 -7.05 -2.28 2.53
CA HIS A 21 -6.25 -2.74 3.67
C HIS A 21 -6.22 -4.28 3.74
N ASP A 22 -5.10 -4.84 4.23
CA ASP A 22 -4.86 -6.28 4.42
C ASP A 22 -4.79 -7.15 3.13
N ILE A 23 -4.89 -6.55 1.94
CA ILE A 23 -4.57 -7.26 0.69
C ILE A 23 -3.04 -7.35 0.54
N PRO A 24 -2.44 -8.57 0.50
CA PRO A 24 -1.00 -8.71 0.38
C PRO A 24 -0.53 -8.33 -1.03
N GLY A 25 0.65 -7.71 -1.10
CA GLY A 25 1.32 -7.44 -2.37
C GLY A 25 2.13 -6.15 -2.35
N ILE A 26 2.94 -5.98 -3.40
CA ILE A 26 3.69 -4.75 -3.67
C ILE A 26 2.99 -4.03 -4.82
N TYR A 27 2.62 -2.76 -4.60
CA TYR A 27 1.85 -1.95 -5.54
C TYR A 27 2.54 -0.62 -5.79
N CYS A 28 2.51 0.33 -4.86
CA CYS A 28 3.21 1.60 -5.06
C CYS A 28 4.72 1.39 -5.13
N GLY A 29 5.27 0.42 -4.40
CA GLY A 29 6.70 0.10 -4.43
C GLY A 29 7.24 -0.38 -5.78
N LYS A 30 6.38 -0.90 -6.67
CA LYS A 30 6.77 -1.33 -8.03
C LYS A 30 6.45 -0.30 -9.12
N ARG A 31 5.83 0.82 -8.76
CA ARG A 31 5.48 1.89 -9.69
C ARG A 31 6.69 2.80 -9.93
N SER A 32 6.80 3.37 -11.13
CA SER A 32 7.70 4.49 -11.42
C SER A 32 6.93 5.59 -12.17
N PRO A 33 6.83 6.82 -11.65
CA PRO A 33 7.31 7.24 -10.32
C PRO A 33 6.55 6.52 -9.19
N THR A 34 7.24 6.24 -8.08
CA THR A 34 6.71 5.45 -6.95
C THR A 34 5.46 6.07 -6.34
N CYS A 35 5.47 7.39 -6.13
CA CYS A 35 4.39 8.15 -5.50
C CYS A 35 4.13 9.44 -6.29
N CYS A 36 2.88 9.89 -6.34
CA CYS A 36 2.51 11.14 -7.01
C CYS A 36 2.11 12.20 -5.98
N PRO A 37 2.75 13.38 -5.96
CA PRO A 37 2.59 14.36 -4.87
C PRO A 37 1.22 15.05 -4.84
N ASN A 38 0.54 15.12 -5.99
CA ASN A 38 -0.79 15.71 -6.15
C ASN A 38 -1.76 14.66 -6.68
N ARG A 39 -3.06 14.99 -6.70
CA ARG A 39 -4.08 14.17 -7.35
C ARG A 39 -3.67 13.87 -8.78
N ASP A 40 -3.54 12.59 -9.09
CA ASP A 40 -3.21 12.09 -10.42
C ASP A 40 -3.99 10.81 -10.67
N ASP A 41 -5.01 10.90 -11.53
CA ASP A 41 -5.89 9.76 -11.82
C ASP A 41 -5.18 8.64 -12.60
N GLN A 42 -3.97 8.91 -13.14
CA GLN A 42 -3.11 7.91 -13.77
C GLN A 42 -2.10 7.32 -12.77
N CYS A 43 -2.11 7.78 -11.51
CA CYS A 43 -1.28 7.27 -10.44
C CYS A 43 -1.81 5.97 -9.83
N THR A 44 -2.08 4.98 -10.68
CA THR A 44 -2.81 3.76 -10.32
C THR A 44 -1.97 2.50 -10.45
N MET A 45 -2.44 1.44 -9.79
CA MET A 45 -1.97 0.06 -9.91
C MET A 45 -3.18 -0.88 -10.00
N ALA A 46 -3.04 -1.98 -10.74
CA ALA A 46 -4.06 -3.02 -10.82
C ALA A 46 -4.20 -3.77 -9.49
N ILE A 47 -5.44 -3.98 -9.05
CA ILE A 47 -5.79 -4.72 -7.85
C ILE A 47 -7.09 -5.52 -8.09
N LEU A 48 -7.21 -6.72 -7.51
CA LEU A 48 -8.40 -7.57 -7.63
C LEU A 48 -8.88 -7.81 -9.08
N GLY A 49 -7.96 -7.84 -10.06
CA GLY A 49 -8.24 -8.14 -11.47
C GLY A 49 -8.76 -6.96 -12.28
N ASN A 50 -9.95 -6.44 -11.96
CA ASN A 50 -10.62 -5.37 -12.71
C ASN A 50 -10.73 -4.05 -11.94
N HIS A 51 -10.06 -3.92 -10.80
CA HIS A 51 -10.05 -2.71 -9.99
C HIS A 51 -8.68 -2.02 -10.04
N LEU A 52 -8.68 -0.74 -9.68
CA LEU A 52 -7.46 0.06 -9.52
C LEU A 52 -7.39 0.56 -8.08
N CYS A 53 -6.16 0.60 -7.57
CA CYS A 53 -5.81 1.37 -6.37
C CYS A 53 -4.86 2.50 -6.76
N TYR A 54 -4.76 3.52 -5.92
CA TYR A 54 -4.00 4.73 -6.19
C TYR A 54 -2.75 4.85 -5.31
N CYS A 55 -1.74 5.54 -5.84
CA CYS A 55 -0.47 5.83 -5.18
C CYS A 55 -0.20 7.35 -5.06
N ASP A 56 -1.19 8.17 -5.38
CA ASP A 56 -1.12 9.62 -5.18
C ASP A 56 -1.61 10.04 -3.79
N MET A 57 -1.22 11.23 -3.34
CA MET A 57 -1.54 11.70 -1.99
C MET A 57 -3.03 11.96 -1.74
N PHE A 58 -3.85 12.06 -2.79
CA PHE A 58 -5.29 12.31 -2.72
C PHE A 58 -6.11 11.04 -2.42
N CYS A 59 -5.51 9.86 -2.57
CA CYS A 59 -6.18 8.60 -2.26
C CYS A 59 -6.50 8.43 -0.75
N ASP A 60 -5.73 9.10 0.10
CA ASP A 60 -5.79 8.94 1.55
C ASP A 60 -6.78 9.94 2.17
N ARG A 61 -8.08 9.59 2.15
CA ARG A 61 -9.16 10.45 2.67
C ARG A 61 -9.60 10.08 4.09
N GLY A 62 -8.78 9.32 4.81
CA GLY A 62 -9.04 8.92 6.19
C GLY A 62 -10.32 8.10 6.35
N GLU A 63 -11.23 8.57 7.19
CA GLU A 63 -12.49 7.89 7.53
C GLU A 63 -13.54 7.94 6.43
N TYR A 64 -13.36 8.78 5.40
CA TYR A 64 -14.36 9.02 4.35
C TYR A 64 -14.19 8.13 3.11
N GLY A 65 -13.22 7.21 3.12
CA GLY A 65 -12.83 6.46 1.93
C GLY A 65 -11.32 6.41 1.78
N ASN A 66 -10.78 5.27 1.36
CA ASN A 66 -9.37 5.16 1.03
C ASN A 66 -9.24 4.24 -0.19
N ASP A 67 -8.96 4.80 -1.35
CA ASP A 67 -8.69 4.05 -2.59
C ASP A 67 -7.18 3.83 -2.80
N CYS A 68 -6.36 4.07 -1.76
CA CYS A 68 -4.94 3.84 -1.81
C CYS A 68 -4.60 2.36 -1.93
N CYS A 69 -3.50 2.06 -2.62
CA CYS A 69 -2.96 0.72 -2.63
C CYS A 69 -2.56 0.25 -1.22
N PRO A 70 -2.58 -1.07 -0.96
CA PRO A 70 -2.34 -1.62 0.38
C PRO A 70 -1.01 -1.19 1.02
N ASP A 71 0.02 -0.96 0.20
CA ASP A 71 1.36 -0.53 0.63
C ASP A 71 1.57 0.99 0.64
N PHE A 72 0.58 1.80 0.23
CA PHE A 72 0.71 3.26 0.09
C PHE A 72 1.20 3.95 1.36
N LYS A 73 0.64 3.60 2.53
CA LYS A 73 1.02 4.29 3.77
C LYS A 73 2.50 4.06 4.09
N ALA A 74 2.99 2.84 3.93
CA ALA A 74 4.41 2.51 4.11
C ALA A 74 5.29 3.21 3.06
N VAL A 75 4.89 3.16 1.78
CA VAL A 75 5.71 3.56 0.63
C VAL A 75 5.66 5.05 0.31
N CYS A 76 4.56 5.74 0.59
CA CYS A 76 4.34 7.14 0.18
C CYS A 76 4.05 8.09 1.34
N ARG A 77 3.52 7.62 2.48
CA ARG A 77 3.27 8.49 3.65
C ARG A 77 4.36 8.43 4.72
N TYR A 78 4.86 7.23 5.04
CA TYR A 78 5.83 7.04 6.12
C TYR A 78 7.28 7.06 5.61
N SER A 79 7.55 6.56 4.41
CA SER A 79 8.84 6.75 3.72
C SER A 79 9.22 8.24 3.61
N GLN A 80 8.27 9.12 3.27
CA GLN A 80 8.49 10.57 3.22
C GLN A 80 8.88 11.17 4.57
N ARG A 81 8.54 10.53 5.69
CA ARG A 81 8.91 10.96 7.04
C ARG A 81 10.25 10.42 7.54
N THR A 82 10.84 9.43 6.86
CA THR A 82 12.02 8.72 7.36
C THR A 82 13.20 8.71 6.39
N LEU A 83 13.03 9.21 5.17
CA LEU A 83 14.10 9.26 4.19
C LEU A 83 14.53 10.71 3.99
N ALA A 84 15.51 11.13 4.80
CA ALA A 84 16.51 12.04 4.24
C ALA A 84 17.03 11.41 2.93
N PRO A 85 17.31 12.20 1.87
CA PRO A 85 17.83 11.64 0.63
C PRO A 85 19.09 10.81 0.94
N GLY A 86 19.01 9.48 0.78
CA GLY A 86 20.13 8.57 1.04
C GLY A 86 19.94 7.52 2.13
N GLN A 87 18.76 7.37 2.75
CA GLN A 87 18.58 6.40 3.85
C GLN A 87 17.72 5.18 3.47
N TYR A 88 18.02 4.54 2.34
CA TYR A 88 17.44 3.21 2.07
C TYR A 88 17.85 2.24 3.17
N SER A 89 16.92 1.39 3.62
CA SER A 89 17.26 0.30 4.53
C SER A 89 18.09 -0.71 3.73
N ASP A 90 19.39 -0.75 4.00
CA ASP A 90 20.26 -1.70 3.33
C ASP A 90 19.82 -3.15 3.61
N CYS A 91 19.85 -3.97 2.57
CA CYS A 91 19.53 -5.39 2.65
C CYS A 91 20.79 -6.15 3.12
N ILE A 92 20.72 -6.91 4.21
CA ILE A 92 21.89 -7.69 4.69
C ILE A 92 21.70 -9.17 4.32
N HIS A 93 22.67 -9.76 3.62
CA HIS A 93 22.70 -11.20 3.33
C HIS A 93 24.14 -11.74 3.41
N ASP A 94 24.33 -12.81 4.19
CA ASP A 94 25.63 -13.39 4.59
C ASP A 94 26.60 -12.38 5.23
N GLY A 95 26.04 -11.43 6.00
CA GLY A 95 26.81 -10.36 6.63
C GLY A 95 27.27 -9.25 5.68
N ILE A 96 26.86 -9.30 4.41
CA ILE A 96 27.13 -8.26 3.43
C ILE A 96 25.89 -7.38 3.26
N THR A 97 26.12 -6.07 3.30
CA THR A 97 25.12 -5.02 3.13
C THR A 97 24.99 -4.65 1.66
N TYR A 98 23.76 -4.62 1.13
CA TYR A 98 23.44 -4.30 -0.26
C TYR A 98 22.52 -3.09 -0.33
N SER A 99 22.83 -2.17 -1.24
CA SER A 99 22.04 -0.99 -1.51
C SER A 99 21.07 -1.21 -2.68
N GLU A 100 20.12 -0.30 -2.85
CA GLU A 100 19.14 -0.38 -3.95
C GLU A 100 19.86 -0.35 -5.31
N GLY A 101 19.59 -1.36 -6.15
CA GLY A 101 20.19 -1.51 -7.49
C GLY A 101 21.38 -2.47 -7.55
N ASP A 102 21.89 -2.93 -6.40
CA ASP A 102 22.92 -3.95 -6.38
C ASP A 102 22.39 -5.28 -6.93
N THR A 103 23.18 -5.91 -7.81
CA THR A 103 22.89 -7.24 -8.33
C THR A 103 23.76 -8.26 -7.60
N ILE A 104 23.11 -9.22 -6.95
CA ILE A 104 23.81 -10.32 -6.28
C ILE A 104 23.74 -11.59 -7.12
N THR A 105 24.88 -12.25 -7.31
CA THR A 105 24.95 -13.56 -7.95
C THR A 105 25.19 -14.60 -6.87
N ARG A 106 24.22 -15.47 -6.66
CA ARG A 106 24.30 -16.57 -5.70
C ARG A 106 24.53 -17.87 -6.46
N ASN A 107 25.55 -18.63 -6.06
CA ASN A 107 25.82 -19.95 -6.63
C ASN A 107 24.83 -20.94 -6.04
N CYS A 108 23.92 -21.48 -6.85
CA CYS A 108 22.81 -22.32 -6.40
C CYS A 108 23.21 -23.77 -6.02
N ASN A 109 24.50 -24.08 -5.87
CA ASN A 109 25.01 -25.41 -5.53
C ASN A 109 25.15 -25.64 -4.00
N GLN A 110 24.19 -25.16 -3.21
CA GLN A 110 24.10 -25.50 -1.78
C GLN A 110 23.15 -26.69 -1.57
#